data_AF-A0A951TNF6-F1
#
_entry.id   AF-A0A951TNF6-F1
#
_cell.length_a   1.000
_cell.length_b   1.000
_cell.length_c   1.000
_cell.angle_alpha   90.00
_cell.angle_beta   90.00
_cell.angle_gamma   90.00
#
_symmetry.space_group_name_H-M   'P 1'
#
loop_
_entity.id
_entity.type
_entity.pdbx_description
1 polymer ?
#
loop_
_entity_poly.entity_id
_entity_poly.type
_entity_poly.pdbx_seq_one_letter_code
_entity_poly.pdbx_strand_id
1 'polypeptide(L)'
;MRRASRATRLGVRTLCSPAGLRGAGTEVAWVAAHAALYPLGVLAERESATGREQARRFALADLPPAQRGLLMGDIVAAGTPILLVHGLIDNRSIFTLLRRALRRRGFGQVLTLNYSPFTQDVEAAAARLAALVEKTCEATGYERLHVVGHSLGGLVGRYYVQRMGGDERIHTLVTLGSPHNGTFAAHLLPSTLARQLRPGSALLAELAAPAPGCRTRFMSFWSDLDQLVVPKRSARLDHPDLSARNVLLRGVGHLSLPIHGRVVHDIAMLLAHLDEAGATVTAGVTPIGASTSRPPRTGSRLPLESQPGVGAHR
;
A
#
# COMPACT_ATOMS: atom_id res chain seq x y z
N MET A 1 -17.62 24.79 9.33
CA MET A 1 -16.64 25.75 8.76
C MET A 1 -15.20 25.64 9.32
N ARG A 2 -14.94 25.40 10.62
CA ARG A 2 -13.57 25.37 11.19
C ARG A 2 -12.66 24.19 10.77
N ARG A 3 -13.21 23.05 10.33
CA ARG A 3 -12.41 21.87 9.89
C ARG A 3 -11.89 22.01 8.45
N ALA A 4 -12.68 22.61 7.55
CA ALA A 4 -12.28 22.84 6.16
C ALA A 4 -11.11 23.83 6.07
N SER A 5 -11.16 24.94 6.81
CA SER A 5 -10.09 25.95 6.85
C SER A 5 -8.76 25.43 7.39
N ARG A 6 -8.77 24.44 8.28
CA ARG A 6 -7.56 23.80 8.81
C ARG A 6 -6.94 22.83 7.80
N ALA A 7 -7.76 22.08 7.07
CA ALA A 7 -7.31 21.19 6.00
C ALA A 7 -6.68 21.96 4.82
N THR A 8 -7.27 23.09 4.42
CA THR A 8 -6.73 23.96 3.37
C THR A 8 -5.39 24.59 3.77
N ARG A 9 -5.24 25.06 5.02
CA ARG A 9 -3.95 25.58 5.52
C ARG A 9 -2.85 24.52 5.59
N LEU A 10 -3.19 23.28 5.94
CA LEU A 10 -2.24 22.17 5.94
C LEU A 10 -1.81 21.80 4.51
N GLY A 11 -2.74 21.74 3.56
CA GLY A 11 -2.42 21.46 2.15
C GLY A 11 -1.52 22.52 1.51
N VAL A 12 -1.80 23.81 1.74
CA VAL A 12 -0.96 24.93 1.26
C VAL A 12 0.43 24.89 1.90
N ARG A 13 0.53 24.61 3.20
CA ARG A 13 1.83 24.48 3.89
C ARG A 13 2.68 23.32 3.37
N THR A 14 2.08 22.19 3.02
CA THR A 14 2.81 21.06 2.43
C THR A 14 3.40 21.48 1.07
N LEU A 15 2.62 22.11 0.20
CA LEU A 15 3.06 22.57 -1.13
C LEU A 15 4.16 23.63 -1.08
N CYS A 16 4.15 24.52 -0.10
CA CYS A 16 5.19 25.55 0.07
C CYS A 16 6.48 25.05 0.74
N SER A 17 6.55 23.79 1.16
CA SER A 17 7.77 23.22 1.75
C SER A 17 8.77 22.75 0.68
N PRO A 18 10.09 22.75 0.94
CA PRO A 18 11.08 22.21 0.00
C PRO A 18 10.85 20.74 -0.37
N ALA A 19 10.25 19.96 0.52
CA ALA A 19 9.85 18.58 0.24
C ALA A 19 8.61 18.53 -0.66
N GLY A 20 7.61 19.39 -0.43
CA GLY A 20 6.41 19.48 -1.25
C GLY A 20 6.66 19.99 -2.66
N LEU A 21 7.53 20.99 -2.84
CA LEU A 21 7.93 21.49 -4.16
C LEU A 21 8.64 20.41 -4.98
N ARG A 22 9.61 19.70 -4.37
CA ARG A 22 10.28 18.55 -5.02
C ARG A 22 9.30 17.42 -5.33
N GLY A 23 8.39 17.13 -4.41
CA GLY A 23 7.33 16.15 -4.60
C GLY A 23 6.43 16.49 -5.78
N ALA A 24 5.98 17.74 -5.86
CA ALA A 24 5.13 18.23 -6.95
C ALA A 24 5.86 18.18 -8.30
N GLY A 25 7.13 18.59 -8.35
CA GLY A 25 7.95 18.48 -9.56
C GLY A 25 8.13 17.02 -10.03
N THR A 26 8.38 16.10 -9.09
CA THR A 26 8.48 14.66 -9.38
C THR A 26 7.17 14.11 -9.93
N GLU A 27 6.05 14.50 -9.33
CA GLU A 27 4.72 14.08 -9.76
C GLU A 27 4.41 14.57 -11.18
N VAL A 28 4.71 15.83 -11.50
CA VAL A 28 4.53 16.37 -12.86
C VAL A 28 5.35 15.59 -13.88
N ALA A 29 6.63 15.32 -13.58
CA ALA A 29 7.49 14.52 -14.44
C ALA A 29 6.92 13.11 -14.64
N TRP A 30 6.37 12.50 -13.60
CA TRP A 30 5.82 11.16 -13.66
C TRP A 30 4.48 11.08 -14.39
N VAL A 31 3.59 12.07 -14.21
CA VAL A 31 2.37 12.23 -15.02
C VAL A 31 2.74 12.28 -16.52
N ALA A 32 3.74 13.08 -16.90
CA ALA A 32 4.18 13.20 -18.28
C ALA A 32 4.77 11.88 -18.81
N ALA A 33 5.65 11.23 -18.05
CA ALA A 33 6.23 9.94 -18.41
C ALA A 33 5.16 8.84 -18.55
N HIS A 34 4.18 8.81 -17.65
CA HIS A 34 3.09 7.85 -17.69
C HIS A 34 2.20 8.08 -18.92
N ALA A 35 1.84 9.31 -19.24
CA ALA A 35 1.11 9.64 -20.45
C ALA A 35 1.83 9.17 -21.73
N ALA A 36 3.16 9.32 -21.78
CA ALA A 36 3.97 8.85 -22.91
C ALA A 36 4.04 7.32 -23.01
N LEU A 37 4.11 6.62 -21.88
CA LEU A 37 4.18 5.15 -21.82
C LEU A 37 2.81 4.46 -21.91
N TYR A 38 1.72 5.21 -21.75
CA TYR A 38 0.37 4.68 -21.74
C TYR A 38 0.02 3.84 -22.98
N PRO A 39 0.31 4.26 -24.23
CA PRO A 39 0.00 3.48 -25.42
C PRO A 39 0.74 2.14 -25.48
N LEU A 40 1.99 2.09 -25.00
CA LEU A 40 2.77 0.85 -24.93
C LEU A 40 2.14 -0.16 -23.97
N GLY A 41 1.54 0.33 -22.88
CA GLY A 41 0.77 -0.50 -21.95
C GLY A 41 -0.42 -1.20 -22.61
N VAL A 42 -1.15 -0.48 -23.47
CA VAL A 42 -2.31 -0.98 -24.23
C VAL A 42 -1.89 -1.95 -25.33
N LEU A 43 -0.79 -1.67 -26.04
CA LEU A 43 -0.28 -2.55 -27.11
C LEU A 43 0.24 -3.88 -26.54
N ALA A 44 1.02 -3.84 -25.46
CA ALA A 44 1.50 -5.05 -24.79
C ALA A 44 0.36 -5.90 -24.18
N GLU A 45 -0.80 -5.31 -23.89
CA GLU A 45 -2.01 -6.02 -23.45
C GLU A 45 -2.59 -6.90 -24.56
N ARG A 46 -2.60 -6.39 -25.81
CA ARG A 46 -3.03 -7.17 -26.99
C ARG A 46 -2.11 -8.36 -27.27
N GLU A 47 -0.81 -8.21 -27.02
CA GLU A 47 0.18 -9.29 -27.19
C GLU A 47 0.17 -10.30 -26.04
N SER A 48 -0.17 -9.89 -24.81
CA SER A 48 -0.26 -10.82 -23.68
C SER A 48 -1.51 -11.72 -23.77
N ALA A 49 -2.58 -11.22 -24.41
CA ALA A 49 -3.78 -11.99 -24.72
C ALA A 49 -3.54 -13.12 -25.74
N THR A 50 -2.42 -13.11 -26.47
CA THR A 50 -2.02 -14.16 -27.42
C THR A 50 -1.03 -15.19 -26.83
N GLY A 51 -0.87 -15.24 -25.51
CA GLY A 51 -0.42 -16.44 -24.81
C GLY A 51 1.08 -16.79 -24.90
N ARG A 52 1.98 -15.80 -24.85
CA ARG A 52 3.42 -16.07 -24.73
C ARG A 52 4.10 -15.18 -23.68
N GLU A 53 4.23 -15.68 -22.46
CA GLU A 53 5.38 -15.32 -21.63
C GLU A 53 5.91 -16.60 -20.95
N GLN A 54 6.94 -17.16 -21.58
CA GLN A 54 7.64 -18.38 -21.20
C GLN A 54 8.28 -18.26 -19.82
N ALA A 55 8.06 -19.29 -18.99
CA ALA A 55 8.83 -19.57 -17.80
C ALA A 55 10.32 -19.78 -18.18
N ARG A 56 11.13 -18.74 -18.03
CA ARG A 56 12.59 -18.85 -18.15
C ARG A 56 13.14 -19.41 -16.85
N ARG A 57 13.61 -20.66 -16.89
CA ARG A 57 14.43 -21.28 -15.85
C ARG A 57 15.78 -20.54 -15.81
N PHE A 58 16.07 -19.83 -14.71
CA PHE A 58 17.39 -19.26 -14.44
C PHE A 58 18.13 -20.16 -13.45
N ALA A 59 19.41 -20.44 -13.67
CA ALA A 59 20.24 -21.12 -12.69
C ALA A 59 20.55 -20.16 -11.53
N LEU A 60 20.58 -20.67 -10.29
CA LEU A 60 20.84 -19.88 -9.07
C LEU A 60 22.14 -19.06 -9.14
N ALA A 61 23.16 -19.56 -9.85
CA ALA A 61 24.45 -18.91 -10.04
C ALA A 61 24.37 -17.60 -10.85
N ASP A 62 23.36 -17.47 -11.71
CA ASP A 62 23.17 -16.30 -12.58
C ASP A 62 22.37 -15.17 -11.90
N LEU A 63 21.89 -15.41 -10.67
CA LEU A 63 21.07 -14.46 -9.94
C LEU A 63 21.94 -13.48 -9.11
N PRO A 64 21.67 -12.16 -9.16
CA PRO A 64 22.26 -11.16 -8.28
C PRO A 64 22.21 -11.54 -6.79
N PRO A 65 23.19 -11.12 -5.96
CA PRO A 65 23.28 -11.50 -4.55
C PRO A 65 22.00 -11.26 -3.73
N ALA A 66 21.26 -10.19 -3.99
CA ALA A 66 19.99 -9.91 -3.31
C ALA A 66 18.88 -10.93 -3.66
N GLN A 67 18.83 -11.38 -4.92
CA GLN A 67 17.89 -12.41 -5.36
C GLN A 67 18.27 -13.77 -4.78
N ARG A 68 19.57 -14.10 -4.76
CA ARG A 68 20.08 -15.28 -4.06
C ARG A 68 19.80 -15.22 -2.56
N GLY A 69 19.99 -14.07 -1.93
CA GLY A 69 19.74 -13.89 -0.49
C GLY A 69 18.29 -14.18 -0.11
N LEU A 70 17.31 -13.69 -0.87
CA LEU A 70 15.90 -14.00 -0.62
C LEU A 70 15.59 -15.47 -0.95
N LEU A 71 16.06 -16.00 -2.09
CA LEU A 71 15.84 -17.41 -2.45
C LEU A 71 16.49 -18.41 -1.48
N MET A 72 17.61 -18.05 -0.85
CA MET A 72 18.32 -18.88 0.12
C MET A 72 17.81 -18.67 1.55
N GLY A 73 17.34 -17.47 1.88
CA GLY A 73 16.85 -17.10 3.22
C GLY A 73 15.37 -17.39 3.45
N ASP A 74 14.55 -17.31 2.39
CA ASP A 74 13.11 -17.54 2.43
C ASP A 74 12.57 -17.88 1.02
N ILE A 75 12.71 -19.16 0.63
CA ILE A 75 12.31 -19.64 -0.70
C ILE A 75 10.80 -19.51 -0.93
N VAL A 76 10.00 -19.59 0.13
CA VAL A 76 8.54 -19.46 0.09
C VAL A 76 8.17 -18.01 -0.20
N ALA A 77 8.76 -17.04 0.50
CA ALA A 77 8.55 -15.62 0.19
C ALA A 77 9.03 -15.24 -1.22
N ALA A 78 10.16 -15.79 -1.68
CA ALA A 78 10.69 -15.53 -3.02
C ALA A 78 9.77 -16.04 -4.15
N GLY A 79 9.11 -17.17 -3.90
CA GLY A 79 8.24 -17.84 -4.86
C GLY A 79 6.76 -17.46 -4.78
N THR A 80 6.29 -16.90 -3.65
CA THR A 80 4.90 -16.50 -3.45
C THR A 80 4.47 -15.45 -4.50
N PRO A 81 3.39 -15.67 -5.26
CA PRO A 81 2.97 -14.74 -6.29
C PRO A 81 2.58 -13.36 -5.73
N ILE A 82 2.93 -12.32 -6.48
CA ILE A 82 2.54 -10.93 -6.22
C ILE A 82 1.73 -10.42 -7.41
N LEU A 83 0.45 -10.14 -7.18
CA LEU A 83 -0.45 -9.52 -8.16
C LEU A 83 -0.46 -8.00 -7.99
N LEU A 84 -0.14 -7.27 -9.04
CA LEU A 84 -0.25 -5.81 -9.08
C LEU A 84 -1.57 -5.40 -9.74
N VAL A 85 -2.35 -4.54 -9.09
CA VAL A 85 -3.71 -4.14 -9.54
C VAL A 85 -3.76 -2.62 -9.68
N HIS A 86 -3.98 -2.14 -10.91
CA HIS A 86 -3.83 -0.72 -11.24
C HIS A 86 -5.08 0.11 -10.88
N GLY A 87 -4.97 1.43 -10.99
CA GLY A 87 -6.02 2.39 -10.67
C GLY A 87 -7.02 2.65 -11.81
N LEU A 88 -7.90 3.63 -11.58
CA LEU A 88 -8.84 4.17 -12.57
C LEU A 88 -8.06 4.88 -13.69
N ILE A 89 -8.34 4.59 -14.97
CA ILE A 89 -7.69 5.20 -16.16
C ILE A 89 -6.18 4.90 -16.24
N ASP A 90 -5.69 3.93 -15.46
CA ASP A 90 -4.30 3.49 -15.47
C ASP A 90 -4.16 2.13 -16.18
N ASN A 91 -2.94 1.68 -16.45
CA ASN A 91 -2.64 0.37 -16.99
C ASN A 91 -1.34 -0.19 -16.37
N ARG A 92 -0.89 -1.37 -16.82
CA ARG A 92 0.35 -2.01 -16.31
C ARG A 92 1.60 -1.11 -16.25
N SER A 93 1.66 -0.03 -17.03
CA SER A 93 2.83 0.84 -17.12
C SER A 93 3.17 1.54 -15.80
N ILE A 94 2.18 1.88 -14.96
CA ILE A 94 2.45 2.51 -13.65
C ILE A 94 3.29 1.61 -12.73
N PHE A 95 3.13 0.30 -12.87
CA PHE A 95 3.86 -0.68 -12.09
C PHE A 95 5.20 -1.08 -12.67
N THR A 96 5.61 -0.56 -13.83
CA THR A 96 6.85 -0.99 -14.49
C THR A 96 8.07 -0.89 -13.57
N LEU A 97 8.21 0.24 -12.87
CA LEU A 97 9.32 0.44 -11.93
C LEU A 97 9.16 -0.37 -10.64
N LEU A 98 7.93 -0.50 -10.12
CA LEU A 98 7.66 -1.32 -8.94
C LEU A 98 7.99 -2.80 -9.21
N ARG A 99 7.46 -3.36 -10.31
CA ARG A 99 7.72 -4.72 -10.78
C ARG A 99 9.21 -4.96 -10.96
N ARG A 100 9.92 -4.04 -11.62
CA ARG A 100 11.38 -4.13 -11.79
C ARG A 100 12.11 -4.09 -10.45
N ALA A 101 11.69 -3.26 -9.51
CA ALA A 101 12.33 -3.13 -8.21
C ALA A 101 12.09 -4.37 -7.32
N LEU A 102 10.87 -4.92 -7.30
CA LEU A 102 10.56 -6.16 -6.61
C LEU A 102 11.33 -7.34 -7.20
N ARG A 103 11.34 -7.48 -8.54
CA ARG A 103 12.15 -8.51 -9.21
C ARG A 103 13.63 -8.41 -8.84
N ARG A 104 14.22 -7.20 -8.84
CA ARG A 104 15.61 -6.99 -8.42
C ARG A 104 15.90 -7.41 -6.97
N ARG A 105 14.87 -7.49 -6.12
CA ARG A 105 14.97 -7.94 -4.73
C ARG A 105 14.69 -9.43 -4.51
N GLY A 106 14.43 -10.20 -5.57
CA GLY A 106 14.32 -11.66 -5.48
C GLY A 106 12.91 -12.21 -5.67
N PHE A 107 11.88 -11.36 -5.75
CA PHE A 107 10.52 -11.83 -6.01
C PHE A 107 10.38 -12.33 -7.45
N GLY A 108 10.22 -13.65 -7.61
CA GLY A 108 10.23 -14.31 -8.91
C GLY A 108 8.91 -14.14 -9.68
N GLN A 109 7.78 -14.14 -8.98
CA GLN A 109 6.45 -14.18 -9.57
C GLN A 109 5.69 -12.87 -9.36
N VAL A 110 6.00 -11.85 -10.17
CA VAL A 110 5.28 -10.56 -10.14
C VAL A 110 4.43 -10.39 -11.40
N LEU A 111 3.12 -10.55 -11.24
CA LEU A 111 2.09 -10.49 -12.26
C LEU A 111 1.31 -9.17 -12.16
N THR A 112 0.56 -8.82 -13.20
CA THR A 112 -0.25 -7.59 -13.22
C THR A 112 -1.62 -7.92 -13.77
N LEU A 113 -2.67 -7.56 -13.03
CA LEU A 113 -4.04 -7.59 -13.52
C LEU A 113 -4.25 -6.33 -14.35
N ASN A 114 -4.55 -6.51 -15.62
CA ASN A 114 -5.14 -5.46 -16.44
C ASN A 114 -6.64 -5.67 -16.51
N TYR A 115 -7.41 -4.63 -16.22
CA TYR A 115 -8.83 -4.60 -16.53
C TYR A 115 -9.15 -3.38 -17.38
N SER A 116 -10.20 -3.51 -18.18
CA SER A 116 -10.58 -2.49 -19.16
C SER A 116 -10.74 -1.13 -18.49
N PRO A 117 -10.26 -0.03 -19.11
CA PRO A 117 -10.57 1.33 -18.65
C PRO A 117 -12.08 1.63 -18.69
N PHE A 118 -12.87 0.79 -19.38
CA PHE A 118 -14.33 0.82 -19.42
C PHE A 118 -15.01 -0.03 -18.35
N THR A 119 -14.26 -0.68 -17.44
CA THR A 119 -14.86 -1.40 -16.31
C THR A 119 -15.78 -0.45 -15.54
N GLN A 120 -17.05 -0.84 -15.40
CA GLN A 120 -18.10 0.09 -14.97
C GLN A 120 -18.25 0.16 -13.45
N ASP A 121 -17.78 -0.85 -12.72
CA ASP A 121 -17.84 -0.91 -11.26
C ASP A 121 -16.69 -1.74 -10.63
N VAL A 122 -16.51 -1.58 -9.32
CA VAL A 122 -15.48 -2.26 -8.52
C VAL A 122 -15.74 -3.75 -8.36
N GLU A 123 -17.00 -4.16 -8.33
CA GLU A 123 -17.41 -5.56 -8.14
C GLU A 123 -16.97 -6.42 -9.32
N ALA A 124 -17.23 -5.97 -10.55
CA ALA A 124 -16.78 -6.65 -11.76
C ALA A 124 -15.25 -6.71 -11.85
N ALA A 125 -14.54 -5.66 -11.42
CA ALA A 125 -13.09 -5.68 -11.33
C ALA A 125 -12.60 -6.70 -10.29
N ALA A 126 -13.29 -6.82 -9.15
CA ALA A 126 -12.96 -7.76 -8.09
C ALA A 126 -13.25 -9.21 -8.50
N ALA A 127 -14.31 -9.47 -9.26
CA ALA A 127 -14.57 -10.78 -9.87
C ALA A 127 -13.46 -11.22 -10.84
N ARG A 128 -12.93 -10.29 -11.65
CA ARG A 128 -11.78 -10.57 -12.51
C ARG A 128 -10.51 -10.84 -11.70
N LEU A 129 -10.30 -10.10 -10.62
CA LEU A 129 -9.21 -10.35 -9.69
C LEU A 129 -9.33 -11.75 -9.08
N ALA A 130 -10.52 -12.15 -8.61
CA ALA A 130 -10.78 -13.46 -8.04
C ALA A 130 -10.43 -14.58 -9.03
N ALA A 131 -10.87 -14.48 -10.28
CA ALA A 131 -10.55 -15.48 -11.31
C ALA A 131 -9.04 -15.55 -11.60
N LEU A 132 -8.34 -14.42 -11.61
CA LEU A 132 -6.88 -14.43 -11.79
C LEU A 132 -6.16 -15.03 -10.58
N VAL A 133 -6.66 -14.77 -9.37
CA VAL A 133 -6.11 -15.34 -8.13
C VAL A 133 -6.20 -16.86 -8.17
N GLU A 134 -7.38 -17.42 -8.42
CA GLU A 134 -7.56 -18.88 -8.49
C GLU A 134 -6.66 -19.51 -9.56
N LYS A 135 -6.65 -18.95 -10.78
CA LYS A 135 -5.77 -19.42 -11.86
C LYS A 135 -4.29 -19.36 -11.48
N THR A 136 -3.88 -18.35 -10.72
CA THR A 136 -2.49 -18.21 -10.25
C THR A 136 -2.17 -19.25 -9.19
N CYS A 137 -3.08 -19.47 -8.23
CA CYS A 137 -2.94 -20.53 -7.23
C CYS A 137 -2.82 -21.91 -7.89
N GLU A 138 -3.71 -22.23 -8.84
CA GLU A 138 -3.65 -23.49 -9.60
C GLU A 138 -2.34 -23.66 -10.38
N ALA A 139 -1.88 -22.61 -11.07
CA ALA A 139 -0.68 -22.69 -11.91
C ALA A 139 0.63 -22.75 -11.10
N THR A 140 0.64 -22.17 -9.89
CA THR A 140 1.87 -22.03 -9.10
C THR A 140 1.94 -22.99 -7.91
N GLY A 141 0.82 -23.58 -7.51
CA GLY A 141 0.70 -24.43 -6.33
C GLY A 141 0.67 -23.67 -4.99
N TYR A 142 0.70 -22.34 -4.99
CA TYR A 142 0.60 -21.54 -3.76
C TYR A 142 -0.85 -21.37 -3.35
N GLU A 143 -1.17 -21.70 -2.10
CA GLU A 143 -2.53 -21.57 -1.56
C GLU A 143 -2.97 -20.11 -1.37
N ARG A 144 -2.00 -19.23 -1.05
CA ARG A 144 -2.20 -17.80 -0.84
C ARG A 144 -1.15 -16.97 -1.56
N LEU A 145 -1.51 -15.74 -1.92
CA LEU A 145 -0.64 -14.80 -2.63
C LEU A 145 -0.74 -13.37 -2.08
N HIS A 146 0.07 -12.45 -2.61
CA HIS A 146 0.03 -11.03 -2.25
C HIS A 146 -0.60 -10.17 -3.34
N VAL A 147 -1.28 -9.11 -2.93
CA VAL A 147 -1.83 -8.11 -3.84
C VAL A 147 -1.26 -6.74 -3.48
N VAL A 148 -0.82 -6.00 -4.50
CA VAL A 148 -0.50 -4.57 -4.37
C VAL A 148 -1.43 -3.78 -5.28
N GLY A 149 -2.37 -3.08 -4.69
CA GLY A 149 -3.34 -2.24 -5.38
C GLY A 149 -2.96 -0.76 -5.34
N HIS A 150 -2.94 -0.08 -6.49
CA HIS A 150 -2.80 1.37 -6.56
C HIS A 150 -4.14 2.04 -6.78
N SER A 151 -4.43 3.10 -6.02
CA SER A 151 -5.66 3.87 -6.15
C SER A 151 -6.90 2.98 -6.10
N LEU A 152 -7.74 2.98 -7.13
CA LEU A 152 -8.87 2.08 -7.30
C LEU A 152 -8.52 0.60 -7.13
N GLY A 153 -7.35 0.14 -7.59
CA GLY A 153 -6.96 -1.27 -7.52
C GLY A 153 -6.84 -1.79 -6.08
N GLY A 154 -6.55 -0.92 -5.11
CA GLY A 154 -6.58 -1.31 -3.70
C GLY A 154 -7.99 -1.46 -3.14
N LEU A 155 -8.98 -0.73 -3.67
CA LEU A 155 -10.40 -0.96 -3.35
C LEU A 155 -10.91 -2.25 -3.98
N VAL A 156 -10.49 -2.55 -5.21
CA VAL A 156 -10.78 -3.83 -5.88
C VAL A 156 -10.26 -5.01 -5.05
N GLY A 157 -9.00 -4.96 -4.62
CA GLY A 157 -8.42 -5.96 -3.73
C GLY A 157 -9.14 -6.06 -2.40
N ARG A 158 -9.49 -4.92 -1.78
CA ARG A 158 -10.20 -4.89 -0.50
C ARG A 158 -11.61 -5.47 -0.61
N TYR A 159 -12.31 -5.18 -1.71
CA TYR A 159 -13.64 -5.72 -1.99
C TYR A 159 -13.59 -7.24 -2.14
N TYR A 160 -12.65 -7.75 -2.96
CA TYR A 160 -12.44 -9.18 -3.11
C TYR A 160 -12.21 -9.87 -1.75
N VAL A 161 -11.31 -9.34 -0.93
CA VAL A 161 -10.98 -9.90 0.39
C VAL A 161 -12.18 -9.90 1.34
N GLN A 162 -12.90 -8.78 1.46
CA GLN A 162 -13.96 -8.63 2.47
C GLN A 162 -15.33 -9.16 2.05
N ARG A 163 -15.62 -9.21 0.74
CA ARG A 163 -16.98 -9.44 0.22
C ARG A 163 -17.10 -10.64 -0.71
N MET A 164 -15.99 -11.20 -1.17
CA MET A 164 -15.98 -12.28 -2.16
C MET A 164 -15.14 -13.50 -1.73
N GLY A 165 -14.90 -13.66 -0.43
CA GLY A 165 -14.12 -14.79 0.11
C GLY A 165 -12.62 -14.71 -0.15
N GLY A 166 -12.10 -13.59 -0.68
CA GLY A 166 -10.69 -13.45 -1.00
C GLY A 166 -9.75 -13.54 0.20
N ASP A 167 -10.26 -13.45 1.43
CA ASP A 167 -9.46 -13.68 2.65
C ASP A 167 -8.73 -15.03 2.65
N GLU A 168 -9.34 -16.06 2.06
CA GLU A 168 -8.77 -17.40 1.98
C GLU A 168 -7.54 -17.46 1.08
N ARG A 169 -7.48 -16.60 0.06
CA ARG A 169 -6.42 -16.62 -0.97
C ARG A 169 -5.44 -15.46 -0.87
N ILE A 170 -5.78 -14.38 -0.22
CA ILE A 170 -4.91 -13.22 -0.12
C ILE A 170 -4.24 -13.22 1.23
N HIS A 171 -2.92 -13.37 1.23
CA HIS A 171 -2.11 -13.28 2.44
C HIS A 171 -1.95 -11.82 2.89
N THR A 172 -1.63 -10.94 1.94
CA THR A 172 -1.36 -9.53 2.21
C THR A 172 -1.89 -8.66 1.10
N LEU A 173 -2.62 -7.61 1.47
CA LEU A 173 -3.05 -6.55 0.58
C LEU A 173 -2.33 -5.24 0.92
N VAL A 174 -1.47 -4.78 0.01
CA VAL A 174 -0.87 -3.45 0.07
C VAL A 174 -1.73 -2.49 -0.76
N THR A 175 -2.06 -1.33 -0.20
CA THR A 175 -2.82 -0.29 -0.93
C THR A 175 -2.02 1.01 -1.02
N LEU A 176 -1.92 1.58 -2.21
CA LEU A 176 -1.16 2.79 -2.50
C LEU A 176 -2.11 3.93 -2.87
N GLY A 177 -2.39 4.84 -1.95
CA GLY A 177 -3.28 5.98 -2.20
C GLY A 177 -4.72 5.56 -2.51
N SER A 178 -5.16 4.40 -2.02
CA SER A 178 -6.51 3.91 -2.31
C SER A 178 -7.57 4.64 -1.49
N PRO A 179 -8.63 5.20 -2.10
CA PRO A 179 -9.62 6.01 -1.38
C PRO A 179 -10.60 5.15 -0.56
N HIS A 180 -10.12 4.54 0.53
CA HIS A 180 -10.88 3.67 1.45
C HIS A 180 -12.14 4.30 2.06
N ASN A 181 -12.17 5.63 2.18
CA ASN A 181 -13.34 6.41 2.60
C ASN A 181 -13.85 7.35 1.49
N GLY A 182 -13.51 7.04 0.24
CA GLY A 182 -13.88 7.83 -0.94
C GLY A 182 -13.06 9.10 -1.12
N THR A 183 -13.31 9.79 -2.24
CA THR A 183 -12.65 11.04 -2.57
C THR A 183 -13.65 12.04 -3.17
N PHE A 184 -13.58 13.29 -2.72
CA PHE A 184 -14.38 14.38 -3.29
C PHE A 184 -14.00 14.66 -4.75
N ALA A 185 -12.78 14.34 -5.17
CA ALA A 185 -12.37 14.48 -6.57
C ALA A 185 -13.23 13.63 -7.52
N ALA A 186 -13.83 12.54 -7.03
CA ALA A 186 -14.71 11.67 -7.84
C ALA A 186 -16.05 12.34 -8.22
N HIS A 187 -16.39 13.50 -7.66
CA HIS A 187 -17.53 14.30 -8.14
C HIS A 187 -17.26 14.98 -9.49
N LEU A 188 -15.99 15.11 -9.90
CA LEU A 188 -15.60 15.75 -11.16
C LEU A 188 -15.81 14.86 -12.39
N LEU A 189 -16.02 13.55 -12.18
CA LEU A 189 -16.20 12.58 -13.26
C LEU A 189 -17.63 12.02 -13.24
N PRO A 190 -18.32 11.96 -14.39
CA PRO A 190 -19.72 11.51 -14.47
C PRO A 190 -19.87 9.97 -14.58
N SER A 191 -18.80 9.18 -14.42
CA SER A 191 -18.85 7.72 -14.60
C SER A 191 -19.46 6.97 -13.42
N THR A 192 -20.01 5.77 -13.68
CA THR A 192 -20.54 4.85 -12.64
C THR A 192 -19.49 4.53 -11.59
N LEU A 193 -18.29 4.17 -12.04
CA LEU A 193 -17.15 3.91 -11.18
C LEU A 193 -16.77 5.12 -10.32
N ALA A 194 -16.76 6.34 -10.89
CA ALA A 194 -16.53 7.54 -10.09
C ALA A 194 -17.62 7.75 -9.03
N ARG A 195 -18.89 7.43 -9.32
CA ARG A 195 -19.96 7.48 -8.29
C ARG A 195 -19.69 6.53 -7.13
N GLN A 196 -19.15 5.34 -7.38
CA GLN A 196 -18.77 4.40 -6.32
C GLN A 196 -17.60 4.90 -5.46
N LEU A 197 -16.74 5.79 -5.98
CA LEU A 197 -15.62 6.38 -5.24
C LEU A 197 -16.00 7.62 -4.42
N ARG A 198 -17.25 8.09 -4.50
CA ARG A 198 -17.70 9.26 -3.72
C ARG A 198 -17.90 8.88 -2.26
N PRO A 199 -17.53 9.75 -1.30
CA PRO A 199 -17.79 9.49 0.12
C PRO A 199 -19.26 9.15 0.38
N GLY A 200 -19.51 8.09 1.15
CA GLY A 200 -20.87 7.63 1.47
C GLY A 200 -21.58 6.86 0.34
N SER A 201 -20.87 6.47 -0.73
CA SER A 201 -21.44 5.57 -1.74
C SER A 201 -21.82 4.21 -1.16
N ALA A 202 -22.72 3.50 -1.84
CA ALA A 202 -23.12 2.14 -1.45
C ALA A 202 -21.91 1.19 -1.33
N LEU A 203 -20.97 1.25 -2.28
CA LEU A 203 -19.75 0.45 -2.24
C LEU A 203 -18.94 0.70 -0.96
N LEU A 204 -18.75 1.97 -0.57
CA LEU A 204 -17.96 2.29 0.62
C LEU A 204 -18.70 1.96 1.91
N ALA A 205 -20.04 2.11 1.92
CA ALA A 205 -20.87 1.65 3.03
C ALA A 205 -20.77 0.14 3.19
N GLU A 206 -20.84 -0.60 2.09
CA GLU A 206 -20.64 -2.05 2.07
C GLU A 206 -19.25 -2.39 2.58
N LEU A 207 -18.18 -1.75 2.13
CA LEU A 207 -16.81 -1.99 2.61
C LEU A 207 -16.57 -1.61 4.08
N ALA A 208 -17.42 -0.77 4.66
CA ALA A 208 -17.40 -0.37 6.07
C ALA A 208 -18.25 -1.27 6.98
N ALA A 209 -19.07 -2.16 6.40
CA ALA A 209 -19.81 -3.17 7.17
C ALA A 209 -18.83 -4.18 7.80
N PRO A 210 -19.22 -4.88 8.88
CA PRO A 210 -18.36 -5.86 9.55
C PRO A 210 -17.72 -6.88 8.59
N ALA A 211 -16.50 -7.29 8.92
CA ALA A 211 -15.72 -8.30 8.20
C ALA A 211 -15.05 -9.25 9.22
N PRO A 212 -15.84 -9.92 10.08
CA PRO A 212 -15.32 -10.69 11.20
C PRO A 212 -14.42 -11.83 10.72
N GLY A 213 -13.33 -12.05 11.43
CA GLY A 213 -12.41 -13.16 11.14
C GLY A 213 -11.53 -12.96 9.91
N CYS A 214 -11.50 -11.77 9.29
CA CYS A 214 -10.58 -11.47 8.20
C CYS A 214 -9.12 -11.59 8.68
N ARG A 215 -8.38 -12.54 8.10
CA ARG A 215 -6.98 -12.84 8.43
C ARG A 215 -5.99 -12.09 7.55
N THR A 216 -6.46 -11.58 6.42
CA THR A 216 -5.62 -10.83 5.47
C THR A 216 -4.97 -9.64 6.16
N ARG A 217 -3.67 -9.49 5.94
CA ARG A 217 -2.90 -8.35 6.45
C ARG A 217 -3.00 -7.18 5.48
N PHE A 218 -3.20 -5.98 5.99
CA PHE A 218 -3.28 -4.77 5.17
C PHE A 218 -2.14 -3.81 5.49
N MET A 219 -1.51 -3.26 4.45
CA MET A 219 -0.60 -2.11 4.58
C MET A 219 -1.08 -1.00 3.65
N SER A 220 -1.56 0.09 4.22
CA SER A 220 -2.05 1.24 3.46
C SER A 220 -1.05 2.39 3.48
N PHE A 221 -0.52 2.75 2.31
CA PHE A 221 0.26 3.96 2.11
C PHE A 221 -0.65 5.10 1.68
N TRP A 222 -0.54 6.23 2.37
CA TRP A 222 -1.26 7.46 2.04
C TRP A 222 -0.30 8.64 2.12
N SER A 223 -0.60 9.71 1.37
CA SER A 223 0.30 10.86 1.25
C SER A 223 -0.39 12.18 1.50
N ASP A 224 0.34 13.12 2.12
CA ASP A 224 -0.12 14.49 2.33
C ASP A 224 -0.14 15.34 1.03
N LEU A 225 0.53 14.87 -0.04
CA LEU A 225 0.57 15.53 -1.35
C LEU A 225 -0.40 14.90 -2.38
N ASP A 226 -1.09 13.81 -2.04
CA ASP A 226 -1.96 13.05 -2.96
C ASP A 226 -3.15 13.87 -3.50
N GLN A 227 -3.05 14.44 -4.69
CA GLN A 227 -4.08 15.34 -5.24
C GLN A 227 -5.38 14.64 -5.64
N LEU A 228 -5.40 13.31 -5.80
CA LEU A 228 -6.57 12.57 -6.27
C LEU A 228 -7.44 12.05 -5.11
N VAL A 229 -6.84 11.80 -3.95
CA VAL A 229 -7.59 11.41 -2.74
C VAL A 229 -7.76 12.60 -1.81
N VAL A 230 -8.96 13.19 -1.80
CA VAL A 230 -9.30 14.36 -0.99
C VAL A 230 -10.55 14.08 -0.17
N PRO A 231 -10.50 14.20 1.18
CA PRO A 231 -9.33 14.55 1.98
C PRO A 231 -8.27 13.43 1.98
N LYS A 232 -6.98 13.80 2.12
CA LYS A 232 -5.85 12.85 2.05
C LYS A 232 -5.99 11.65 3.00
N ARG A 233 -6.55 11.89 4.19
CA ARG A 233 -6.82 10.85 5.20
C ARG A 233 -7.79 9.77 4.72
N SER A 234 -8.57 10.01 3.67
CA SER A 234 -9.48 9.01 3.13
C SER A 234 -8.74 7.79 2.56
N ALA A 235 -7.42 7.91 2.32
CA ALA A 235 -6.59 6.77 1.95
C ALA A 235 -6.12 5.92 3.15
N ARG A 236 -6.44 6.32 4.39
CA ARG A 236 -6.25 5.43 5.54
C ARG A 236 -7.28 4.31 5.53
N LEU A 237 -6.82 3.10 5.80
CA LEU A 237 -7.67 1.97 6.07
C LEU A 237 -7.87 1.87 7.58
N ASP A 238 -8.96 2.46 8.07
CA ASP A 238 -9.37 2.39 9.47
C ASP A 238 -10.66 1.55 9.51
N HIS A 239 -10.56 0.28 9.95
CA HIS A 239 -11.67 -0.65 10.07
C HIS A 239 -11.45 -1.56 11.29
N PRO A 240 -12.47 -1.79 12.15
CA PRO A 240 -12.30 -2.53 13.41
C PRO A 240 -11.87 -3.99 13.18
N ASP A 241 -12.37 -4.63 12.13
CA ASP A 241 -12.11 -6.05 11.88
C ASP A 241 -10.88 -6.33 11.01
N LEU A 242 -10.20 -5.29 10.50
CA LEU A 242 -9.06 -5.48 9.59
C LEU A 242 -7.73 -5.20 10.29
N SER A 243 -6.78 -6.12 10.13
CA SER A 243 -5.40 -5.93 10.56
C SER A 243 -4.66 -4.98 9.61
N ALA A 244 -4.84 -3.67 9.82
CA ALA A 244 -4.35 -2.63 8.93
C ALA A 244 -3.23 -1.76 9.54
N ARG A 245 -2.08 -1.72 8.86
CA ARG A 245 -0.99 -0.78 9.13
C ARG A 245 -1.05 0.40 8.17
N ASN A 246 -1.27 1.61 8.70
CA ASN A 246 -1.29 2.84 7.90
C ASN A 246 0.08 3.55 7.92
N VAL A 247 0.62 3.86 6.74
CA VAL A 247 1.93 4.53 6.57
C VAL A 247 1.74 5.86 5.85
N LEU A 248 2.04 6.96 6.55
CA LEU A 248 2.06 8.30 5.95
C LEU A 248 3.37 8.54 5.20
N LEU A 249 3.25 9.07 3.99
CA LEU A 249 4.34 9.59 3.16
C LEU A 249 4.19 11.11 3.05
N ARG A 250 5.31 11.83 3.13
CA ARG A 250 5.33 13.28 3.03
C ARG A 250 5.88 13.71 1.69
N GLY A 251 5.17 14.60 1.00
CA GLY A 251 5.60 15.17 -0.27
C GLY A 251 5.63 14.17 -1.42
N VAL A 252 4.78 13.13 -1.41
CA VAL A 252 4.72 12.13 -2.49
C VAL A 252 3.41 12.29 -3.25
N GLY A 253 3.44 12.59 -4.55
CA GLY A 253 2.22 12.67 -5.35
C GLY A 253 1.55 11.31 -5.55
N HIS A 254 0.31 11.30 -6.04
CA HIS A 254 -0.50 10.08 -6.15
C HIS A 254 0.10 9.04 -7.11
N LEU A 255 0.60 9.47 -8.27
CA LEU A 255 1.22 8.59 -9.25
C LEU A 255 2.67 8.25 -8.88
N SER A 256 3.30 9.05 -8.03
CA SER A 256 4.64 8.78 -7.51
C SER A 256 4.68 7.67 -6.45
N LEU A 257 3.54 7.30 -5.86
CA LEU A 257 3.47 6.30 -4.78
C LEU A 257 4.10 4.94 -5.16
N PRO A 258 3.78 4.31 -6.31
CA PRO A 258 4.31 2.99 -6.66
C PRO A 258 5.82 2.97 -6.92
N ILE A 259 6.41 4.13 -7.19
CA ILE A 259 7.82 4.26 -7.56
C ILE A 259 8.69 4.86 -6.45
N HIS A 260 8.05 5.33 -5.37
CA HIS A 260 8.74 5.94 -4.26
C HIS A 260 9.62 4.90 -3.52
N GLY A 261 10.91 5.19 -3.35
CA GLY A 261 11.89 4.23 -2.83
C GLY A 261 11.53 3.64 -1.47
N ARG A 262 10.94 4.43 -0.56
CA ARG A 262 10.45 3.94 0.73
C ARG A 262 9.26 2.99 0.60
N VAL A 263 8.34 3.24 -0.34
CA VAL A 263 7.20 2.34 -0.57
C VAL A 263 7.71 1.00 -1.05
N VAL A 264 8.59 1.02 -2.06
CA VAL A 264 9.23 -0.19 -2.58
C VAL A 264 9.97 -0.93 -1.46
N HIS A 265 10.75 -0.24 -0.63
CA HIS A 265 11.45 -0.78 0.54
C HIS A 265 10.50 -1.47 1.53
N ASP A 266 9.51 -0.74 2.03
CA ASP A 266 8.57 -1.23 3.04
C ASP A 266 7.74 -2.42 2.51
N ILE A 267 7.35 -2.41 1.23
CA ILE A 267 6.69 -3.56 0.58
C ILE A 267 7.61 -4.78 0.57
N ALA A 268 8.85 -4.64 0.08
CA ALA A 268 9.75 -5.78 0.01
C ALA A 268 10.05 -6.35 1.40
N MET A 269 10.24 -5.51 2.41
CA MET A 269 10.43 -5.96 3.80
C MET A 269 9.19 -6.67 4.35
N LEU A 270 7.99 -6.15 4.06
CA LEU A 270 6.74 -6.79 4.47
C LEU A 270 6.58 -8.19 3.85
N LEU A 271 6.93 -8.34 2.58
CA LEU A 271 6.73 -9.58 1.84
C LEU A 271 7.88 -10.58 2.03
N ALA A 272 9.06 -10.14 2.47
CA ALA A 272 10.24 -11.00 2.69
C ALA A 272 10.36 -11.57 4.12
N HIS A 273 9.45 -11.20 5.03
CA HIS A 273 9.47 -11.65 6.41
C HIS A 273 8.19 -12.41 6.73
N LEU A 274 7.92 -13.50 6.01
CA LEU A 274 6.74 -14.33 6.21
C LEU A 274 7.19 -15.72 6.66
N ASP A 275 6.61 -16.26 7.72
CA ASP A 275 6.76 -17.68 8.05
C ASP A 275 5.81 -18.53 7.18
N GLU A 276 5.85 -19.86 7.34
CA GLU A 276 5.00 -20.81 6.58
C GLU A 276 3.49 -20.56 6.78
N ALA A 277 3.08 -19.97 7.89
CA ALA A 277 1.69 -19.56 8.16
C ALA A 277 1.41 -18.10 7.71
N GLY A 278 2.45 -17.39 7.26
CA GLY A 278 2.42 -16.00 6.83
C GLY A 278 2.46 -14.96 7.96
N ALA A 279 2.79 -15.36 9.19
CA ALA A 279 3.10 -14.41 10.25
C ALA A 279 4.51 -13.83 10.08
N THR A 280 4.76 -12.68 10.72
CA THR A 280 6.08 -12.03 10.62
C THR A 280 7.10 -12.80 11.45
N VAL A 281 8.13 -13.37 10.82
CA VAL A 281 9.18 -14.22 11.46
C VAL A 281 9.93 -13.49 12.59
N THR A 282 9.83 -12.16 12.68
CA THR A 282 10.47 -11.38 13.74
C THR A 282 9.55 -10.28 14.26
N ALA A 283 9.21 -10.32 15.55
CA ALA A 283 8.64 -9.17 16.24
C ALA A 283 9.69 -8.04 16.23
N GLY A 284 9.30 -6.83 15.82
CA GLY A 284 10.22 -5.69 15.78
C GLY A 284 10.88 -5.48 17.15
N VAL A 285 12.21 -5.48 17.19
CA VAL A 285 13.05 -5.43 18.41
C VAL A 285 13.02 -4.03 19.08
N THR A 286 12.01 -3.20 18.80
CA THR A 286 11.87 -1.89 19.42
C THR A 286 10.40 -1.63 19.73
N PRO A 287 9.95 -1.82 20.98
CA PRO A 287 8.72 -1.21 21.42
C PRO A 287 8.90 0.31 21.33
N ILE A 288 8.31 0.95 20.32
CA ILE A 288 8.11 2.40 20.33
C ILE A 288 7.01 2.65 21.35
N GLY A 289 7.41 2.73 22.62
CA GLY A 289 6.55 3.15 23.70
C GLY A 289 5.89 4.46 23.33
N ALA A 290 4.57 4.51 23.46
CA ALA A 290 3.80 5.73 23.40
C ALA A 290 4.52 6.77 24.26
N SER A 291 4.98 7.86 23.63
CA SER A 291 5.42 9.05 24.34
C SER A 291 4.22 9.59 25.09
N THR A 292 4.05 9.10 26.32
CA THR A 292 3.06 9.57 27.27
C THR A 292 3.46 10.98 27.67
N SER A 293 2.44 11.83 27.65
CA SER A 293 2.41 13.21 28.11
C SER A 293 3.31 13.48 29.31
N ARG A 294 4.14 14.50 29.17
CA ARG A 294 4.84 15.21 30.25
C ARG A 294 3.85 15.53 31.39
N PRO A 295 4.09 15.09 32.64
CA PRO A 295 3.22 15.43 33.76
C PRO A 295 3.41 16.90 34.18
N PRO A 296 2.40 17.52 34.83
CA PRO A 296 2.46 18.92 35.24
C PRO A 296 3.51 19.11 36.35
N ARG A 297 4.22 20.23 36.27
CA ARG A 297 5.11 20.68 37.34
C ARG A 297 4.27 21.12 38.53
N THR A 298 4.15 20.25 39.53
CA THR A 298 3.78 20.64 40.91
C THR A 298 4.98 20.33 41.80
N GLY A 299 5.67 21.40 42.21
CA GLY A 299 6.77 21.34 43.18
C GLY A 299 6.55 22.44 44.21
N SER A 300 5.63 22.18 45.13
CA SER A 300 5.51 22.86 46.41
C SER A 300 6.82 22.71 47.18
N ARG A 301 7.36 23.84 47.65
CA ARG A 301 8.47 23.90 48.60
C ARG A 301 8.06 23.28 49.94
N LEU A 302 8.89 22.41 50.50
CA LEU A 302 9.07 22.20 51.95
C LEU A 302 10.53 21.74 52.21
N PRO A 303 11.06 21.93 53.43
CA PRO A 303 12.44 22.39 53.66
C PRO A 303 13.44 21.29 54.03
N LEU A 304 14.72 21.69 53.94
CA LEU A 304 15.91 21.04 54.49
C LEU A 304 15.72 20.55 55.93
N GLU A 305 16.00 19.27 56.18
CA GLU A 305 16.62 18.84 57.43
C GLU A 305 17.77 17.88 57.12
N SER A 306 18.90 18.18 57.72
CA SER A 306 20.20 17.54 57.55
C SER A 306 20.39 16.52 58.68
N GLN A 307 20.90 15.33 58.34
CA GLN A 307 21.34 14.36 59.33
C GLN A 307 22.71 14.76 59.93
N PRO A 308 22.98 14.43 61.20
CA PRO A 308 24.26 14.72 61.84
C PRO A 308 25.27 13.60 61.58
N GLY A 309 26.43 13.95 61.02
CA GLY A 309 27.61 13.09 60.93
C GLY A 309 28.60 13.47 62.02
N VAL A 310 28.76 12.60 63.01
CA VAL A 310 29.74 12.67 64.09
C VAL A 310 31.09 12.17 63.60
N GLY A 311 32.17 12.91 63.93
CA GLY A 311 33.47 12.34 64.25
C GLY A 311 34.68 12.89 63.48
N ALA A 312 35.51 13.69 64.17
CA ALA A 312 36.90 13.31 64.50
C ALA A 312 37.58 14.37 65.38
N HIS A 313 38.13 13.89 66.50
CA HIS A 313 39.04 14.57 67.42
C HIS A 313 40.43 14.79 66.80
N ARG A 314 41.00 15.99 66.92
CA ARG A 314 42.21 16.34 67.71
C ARG A 314 42.66 17.76 67.37
#